data_AF-A0A532VI77-F1
#
_entry.id   AF-A0A532VI77-F1
#
_cell.length_a   1.000
_cell.length_b   1.000
_cell.length_c   1.000
_cell.angle_alpha   90.00
_cell.angle_beta   90.00
_cell.angle_gamma   90.00
#
_symmetry.space_group_name_H-M   'P 1'
#
loop_
_entity.id
_entity.type
_entity.pdbx_description
1 polymer ?
#
loop_
_entity_poly.entity_id
_entity_poly.type
_entity_poly.pdbx_seq_one_letter_code
_entity_poly.pdbx_strand_id
1 'polypeptide(L)' 'MCICPQCPSWIECGEKGGFCLSAIGKSSCITEQKGCICPGCPVTGEMGLKHDYYCTRGSEKKLLEM' A
#
# COMPACT_ATOMS: atom_id res chain seq x y z
N MET A 1 -2.81 5.79 11.21
CA MET A 1 -4.01 6.08 10.38
C MET A 1 -3.61 5.95 8.91
N CYS A 2 -4.23 5.06 8.13
CA CYS A 2 -3.89 4.89 6.71
C CYS A 2 -4.71 5.85 5.85
N ILE A 3 -4.02 6.62 5.00
CA ILE A 3 -4.65 7.56 4.05
C ILE A 3 -5.07 6.90 2.73
N CYS A 4 -5.19 5.57 2.69
CA CYS A 4 -5.60 4.81 1.51
C CYS A 4 -6.85 5.36 0.80
N PRO A 5 -7.94 5.79 1.46
CA PRO A 5 -9.09 6.37 0.75
C PRO A 5 -8.79 7.68 -0.01
N GLN A 6 -7.68 8.37 0.30
CA GLN A 6 -7.22 9.55 -0.45
C GLN A 6 -6.24 9.19 -1.58
N CYS A 7 -5.83 7.92 -1.68
CA CYS A 7 -4.89 7.49 -2.70
C CYS A 7 -5.60 7.44 -4.07
N PRO A 8 -5.06 8.06 -5.13
CA PRO A 8 -5.70 8.03 -6.45
C PRO A 8 -5.70 6.64 -7.09
N SER A 9 -4.81 5.74 -6.65
CA SER A 9 -4.86 4.32 -7.04
C SER A 9 -5.85 3.50 -6.22
N TRP A 10 -6.37 4.01 -5.10
CA TRP A 10 -7.33 3.27 -4.28
C TRP A 10 -8.67 3.16 -4.99
N ILE A 11 -9.27 1.98 -4.95
CA ILE A 11 -10.64 1.75 -5.40
C ILE A 11 -11.43 1.09 -4.28
N GLU A 12 -12.67 1.52 -4.10
CA GLU A 12 -13.58 0.91 -3.14
C GLU A 12 -14.12 -0.40 -3.72
N CYS A 13 -13.47 -1.51 -3.35
CA CYS A 13 -13.82 -2.87 -3.80
C CYS A 13 -14.30 -3.77 -2.64
N GLY A 14 -14.50 -3.20 -1.44
CA GLY A 14 -14.82 -3.97 -0.24
C GLY A 14 -13.63 -4.63 0.46
N GLU A 15 -12.40 -4.40 0.00
CA GLU A 15 -11.19 -4.82 0.73
C GLU A 15 -10.90 -3.88 1.91
N LYS A 16 -10.39 -4.45 3.01
CA LYS A 16 -9.84 -3.65 4.11
C LYS A 16 -8.56 -2.98 3.60
N GLY A 17 -8.57 -1.65 3.55
CA GLY A 17 -7.41 -0.89 3.13
C GLY A 17 -6.24 -0.99 4.09
N GLY A 18 -5.26 -0.12 3.90
CA GLY A 18 -4.02 -0.17 4.67
C GLY A 18 -2.93 -1.00 4.00
N PHE A 19 -2.93 -1.06 2.67
CA PHE A 19 -1.85 -1.69 1.89
C PHE A 19 -0.47 -1.06 2.16
N CYS A 20 -0.40 0.17 2.68
CA CYS A 20 0.86 0.76 3.16
C CYS A 20 1.35 0.14 4.49
N LEU A 21 0.93 -1.06 4.87
CA LEU A 21 1.38 -1.80 6.04
C LEU A 21 2.16 -3.02 5.57
N SER A 22 3.32 -3.30 6.15
CA SER A 22 4.13 -4.48 5.78
C SER A 22 3.38 -5.82 5.91
N ALA A 23 2.33 -5.85 6.72
CA ALA A 23 1.46 -7.01 6.92
C ALA A 23 0.32 -7.14 5.91
N ILE A 24 -0.10 -6.05 5.25
CA ILE A 24 -1.22 -6.03 4.31
C ILE A 24 -0.65 -5.81 2.91
N GLY A 25 -0.74 -6.84 2.08
CA GLY A 25 -0.06 -6.89 0.79
C GLY A 25 -0.87 -6.41 -0.39
N LYS A 26 -0.70 -7.11 -1.51
CA LYS A 26 -1.35 -6.81 -2.78
C LYS A 26 -2.87 -6.87 -2.64
N SER A 27 -3.54 -5.82 -3.09
CA SER A 27 -4.99 -5.80 -3.32
C SER A 27 -5.33 -6.65 -4.54
N SER A 28 -6.50 -7.27 -4.52
CA SER A 28 -7.00 -8.01 -5.67
C SER A 28 -7.66 -7.09 -6.69
N CYS A 29 -8.13 -5.92 -6.24
CA CYS A 29 -8.93 -5.03 -7.07
C CYS A 29 -8.11 -3.88 -7.71
N ILE A 30 -7.08 -3.38 -7.04
CA ILE A 30 -6.23 -2.31 -7.59
C ILE A 30 -5.23 -2.95 -8.56
N THR A 31 -5.50 -2.77 -9.85
CA THR A 31 -4.62 -3.22 -10.94
C THR A 31 -3.88 -2.06 -11.59
N GLU A 32 -4.40 -0.84 -11.46
CA GLU A 32 -3.88 0.36 -12.12
C GLU A 32 -3.20 1.31 -11.11
N GLN A 33 -2.01 1.78 -11.45
CA GLN A 33 -1.21 2.69 -10.63
C GLN A 33 -1.42 4.13 -11.10
N LYS A 34 -2.45 4.79 -10.58
CA LYS A 34 -2.77 6.20 -10.90
C LYS A 34 -1.96 7.20 -10.06
N GLY A 35 -1.37 6.73 -8.97
CA GLY A 35 -0.54 7.50 -8.04
C GLY A 35 -0.56 6.91 -6.64
N CYS A 36 0.55 7.01 -5.91
CA CYS A 36 0.67 6.49 -4.55
C CYS A 36 1.05 7.59 -3.56
N ILE A 37 0.31 7.66 -2.46
CA ILE A 37 0.60 8.57 -1.34
C ILE A 37 1.14 7.84 -0.11
N CYS A 38 1.34 6.51 -0.18
CA CYS A 38 1.97 5.73 0.88
C CYS A 38 3.32 6.31 1.35
N PRO A 39 4.25 6.78 0.51
CA PRO A 39 5.52 7.33 1.01
C PRO A 39 5.35 8.59 1.90
N GLY A 40 4.25 9.33 1.76
CA GLY A 40 3.92 10.46 2.64
C GLY A 40 3.16 10.05 3.91
N CYS A 41 2.81 8.76 4.07
CA CYS A 41 2.05 8.28 5.21
C CYS A 41 2.99 8.04 6.40
N PRO A 42 2.67 8.50 7.63
CA PRO A 42 3.54 8.35 8.80
C PRO A 42 3.90 6.89 9.09
N VAL A 43 2.97 5.97 8.81
CA VAL A 43 3.17 4.53 8.95
C VAL A 43 4.37 4.00 8.16
N THR A 44 4.69 4.62 7.02
CA THR A 44 5.84 4.24 6.19
C THR A 44 7.14 4.50 6.95
N GLY A 45 7.25 5.67 7.59
CA GLY A 45 8.40 5.98 8.44
C GLY A 45 8.45 5.12 9.70
N GLU A 46 7.31 4.89 10.36
CA GLU A 46 7.23 4.07 11.58
C GLU A 46 7.59 2.61 11.34
N MET A 47 7.20 2.05 10.18
CA MET A 47 7.45 0.65 9.81
C MET A 47 8.77 0.46 9.03
N GLY A 48 9.49 1.54 8.71
CA GLY A 48 10.73 1.48 7.93
C GLY A 48 10.52 1.08 6.47
N LEU A 49 9.32 1.35 5.94
CA LEU A 49 8.91 1.03 4.58
C LEU A 49 9.76 1.81 3.55
N LYS A 50 10.40 1.08 2.64
CA LYS A 50 11.29 1.64 1.60
C LYS A 50 10.65 1.65 0.21
N HIS A 51 9.62 0.85 0.01
CA HIS A 51 8.94 0.70 -1.27
C HIS A 51 7.60 1.47 -1.32
N ASP A 52 6.97 1.40 -2.47
CA ASP A 52 5.71 2.03 -2.79
C ASP A 52 4.81 1.06 -3.58
N TYR A 53 3.54 1.45 -3.77
CA TYR A 53 2.54 0.63 -4.45
C TYR A 53 2.40 -0.80 -3.90
N TYR A 54 2.44 -0.96 -2.58
CA TYR A 54 2.21 -2.25 -1.93
C TYR A 54 0.88 -2.91 -2.31
N CYS A 55 -0.13 -2.07 -2.62
CA CYS A 55 -1.43 -2.51 -3.11
C CYS A 55 -1.40 -3.24 -4.46
N THR A 56 -0.39 -3.02 -5.30
CA THR A 56 -0.26 -3.71 -6.60
C THR A 56 0.96 -4.63 -6.65
N ARG A 57 2.07 -4.19 -6.07
CA ARG A 57 3.37 -4.90 -6.07
C ARG A 57 3.47 -5.98 -4.99
N GLY A 58 2.68 -5.90 -3.93
CA GLY A 58 2.76 -6.79 -2.78
C GLY A 58 3.34 -6.11 -1.55
N SER A 59 3.20 -6.74 -0.38
CA SER A 59 3.70 -6.19 0.88
C SER A 59 5.23 -6.10 0.89
N GLU A 60 5.76 -5.18 1.68
CA GLU A 60 7.20 -5.05 1.82
C GLU A 60 7.89 -6.33 2.28
N LYS A 61 7.26 -7.06 3.20
CA LYS A 61 7.81 -8.34 3.67
C LYS A 61 8.07 -9.31 2.51
N LYS A 62 7.19 -9.31 1.51
CA LYS A 62 7.33 -10.15 0.31
C LYS A 62 8.39 -9.62 -0.68
N LEU A 63 8.65 -8.30 -0.66
CA LEU A 63 9.72 -7.67 -1.45
C LEU A 63 11.10 -7.81 -0.78
N LEU A 64 11.15 -7.95 0.55
CA LEU A 64 12.38 -8.13 1.33
C LEU A 64 12.86 -9.59 1.38
N GLU A 65 11.98 -10.55 1.09
CA GLU A 65 12.30 -11.98 0.96
C GLU A 65 12.83 -12.37 -0.45
N MET A 66 13.20 -11.40 -1.30
CA MET A 66 13.79 -11.61 -2.63
C MET A 66 15.30 -11.34 -2.66
#